data_AF-A0A2S9FK87-F1
#
_entry.id   AF-A0A2S9FK87-F1
#
_cell.length_a   1.000
_cell.length_b   1.000
_cell.length_c   1.000
_cell.angle_alpha   90.00
_cell.angle_beta   90.00
_cell.angle_gamma   90.00
#
_symmetry.space_group_name_H-M   'P 1'
#
loop_
_entity.id
_entity.type
_entity.pdbx_description
1 polymer ?
#
loop_
_entity_poly.entity_id
_entity_poly.type
_entity_poly.pdbx_seq_one_letter_code
_entity_poly.pdbx_strand_id
1 'polypeptide(L)'
;DLGITRPTIYRHFASTEELLAAAAEIALEHWTAVIGEMTNAPGDAADQIVEAVAYLIEHLSDEPLLATLLETDRMRVMSRQMVMPAAISRSRLMLENSRIDWSARGFTDERMDDLVEFLLRMIQSMVIAPSDPPRSPAGLRAYLRLWIGPVMVANTDDVS
;
A
#
# COMPACT_ATOMS: atom_id res chain seq x y z
N ASP A 1 -6.39 -44.28 27.76
CA ASP A 1 -6.72 -42.91 28.16
C ASP A 1 -5.50 -42.01 28.27
N LEU A 2 -5.20 -41.31 27.18
CA LEU A 2 -4.36 -40.11 27.19
C LEU A 2 -5.12 -39.05 26.40
N GLY A 3 -6.03 -38.38 27.09
CA GLY A 3 -6.72 -37.19 26.63
C GLY A 3 -5.73 -36.04 26.58
N ILE A 4 -5.15 -35.80 25.41
CA ILE A 4 -4.52 -34.52 25.10
C ILE A 4 -5.41 -33.87 24.05
N THR A 5 -6.46 -33.21 24.51
CA THR A 5 -7.15 -32.20 23.72
C THR A 5 -6.13 -31.09 23.45
N ARG A 6 -5.86 -30.82 22.17
CA ARG A 6 -5.35 -29.52 21.73
C ARG A 6 -6.54 -28.57 21.63
N PRO A 7 -6.68 -27.56 22.50
CA PRO A 7 -7.37 -26.36 22.03
C PRO A 7 -6.81 -25.10 22.70
N THR A 8 -5.79 -24.45 22.11
CA THR A 8 -5.44 -23.09 22.55
C THR A 8 -4.73 -22.23 21.50
N ILE A 9 -5.15 -22.26 20.23
CA ILE A 9 -4.76 -21.22 19.26
C ILE A 9 -5.94 -20.86 18.32
N TYR A 10 -7.13 -20.60 18.89
CA TYR A 10 -8.29 -20.11 18.10
C TYR A 10 -9.09 -19.01 18.84
N ARG A 11 -8.45 -18.18 19.68
CA ARG A 11 -9.16 -17.19 20.52
C ARG A 11 -8.76 -15.73 20.28
N HIS A 12 -8.39 -15.38 19.04
CA HIS A 12 -8.05 -13.99 18.71
C HIS A 12 -8.88 -13.37 17.57
N PHE A 13 -9.70 -14.16 16.87
CA PHE A 13 -10.51 -13.66 15.76
C PHE A 13 -11.94 -14.18 15.89
N ALA A 14 -12.91 -13.27 15.88
CA ALA A 14 -14.34 -13.55 16.01
C ALA A 14 -14.92 -14.21 14.74
N SER A 15 -14.20 -14.17 13.62
CA SER A 15 -14.58 -14.84 12.38
C SER A 15 -13.40 -15.22 11.49
N THR A 16 -13.65 -16.09 10.51
CA THR A 16 -12.67 -16.42 9.45
C THR A 16 -12.27 -15.18 8.65
N GLU A 17 -13.17 -14.21 8.48
CA GLU A 17 -12.85 -12.94 7.84
C GLU A 17 -11.85 -12.11 8.66
N GLU A 18 -11.98 -12.05 10.00
CA GLU A 18 -11.02 -11.35 10.85
C GLU A 18 -9.64 -12.02 10.86
N LEU A 19 -9.60 -13.36 10.82
CA LEU A 19 -8.35 -14.11 10.71
C LEU A 19 -7.64 -13.85 9.37
N LEU A 20 -8.38 -13.88 8.26
CA LEU A 20 -7.83 -13.57 6.93
C LEU A 20 -7.40 -12.11 6.83
N ALA A 21 -8.16 -11.20 7.44
CA ALA A 21 -7.83 -9.80 7.53
C ALA A 21 -6.49 -9.59 8.25
N ALA A 22 -6.29 -10.22 9.41
CA ALA A 22 -5.04 -10.14 10.13
C ALA A 22 -3.88 -10.84 9.40
N ALA A 23 -4.13 -11.96 8.71
CA ALA A 23 -3.14 -12.63 7.89
C ALA A 23 -2.70 -11.76 6.70
N ALA A 24 -3.64 -11.06 6.06
CA ALA A 24 -3.34 -10.09 5.01
C ALA A 24 -2.51 -8.92 5.54
N GLU A 25 -2.82 -8.38 6.72
CA GLU A 25 -1.98 -7.33 7.35
C GLU A 25 -0.55 -7.82 7.61
N ILE A 26 -0.37 -9.03 8.13
CA ILE A 26 0.97 -9.63 8.36
C ILE A 26 1.71 -9.85 7.03
N ALA A 27 1.01 -10.32 5.99
CA ALA A 27 1.59 -10.46 4.66
C ALA A 27 2.02 -9.10 4.09
N LEU A 28 1.23 -8.05 4.36
CA LEU A 28 1.52 -6.68 3.95
C LEU A 28 2.67 -6.03 4.74
N GLU A 29 2.91 -6.44 5.99
CA GLU A 29 4.00 -5.90 6.82
C GLU A 29 5.39 -6.12 6.19
N HIS A 30 5.63 -7.25 5.53
CA HIS A 30 6.92 -7.55 4.88
C HIS A 30 7.30 -6.51 3.81
N TRP A 31 6.31 -5.94 3.12
CA TRP A 31 6.51 -4.94 2.07
C TRP A 31 7.00 -3.61 2.63
N THR A 32 6.70 -3.31 3.89
CA THR A 32 7.08 -2.06 4.56
C THR A 32 8.59 -1.83 4.54
N ALA A 33 9.37 -2.89 4.79
CA ALA A 33 10.83 -2.81 4.81
C ALA A 33 11.38 -2.49 3.41
N VAL A 34 10.88 -3.18 2.39
CA VAL A 34 11.31 -3.00 1.00
C VAL A 34 10.98 -1.61 0.50
N ILE A 35 9.75 -1.14 0.72
CA ILE A 35 9.34 0.21 0.32
C ILE A 35 10.13 1.28 1.10
N GLY A 36 10.43 1.03 2.37
CA GLY A 36 11.30 1.88 3.17
C GLY A 36 12.69 2.04 2.55
N GLU A 37 13.28 0.98 2.02
CA GLU A 37 14.56 1.06 1.32
C GLU A 37 14.46 1.85 0.01
N MET A 38 13.41 1.61 -0.78
CA MET A 38 13.18 2.27 -2.07
C MET A 38 13.01 3.78 -1.93
N THR A 39 12.25 4.21 -0.92
CA THR A 39 12.01 5.64 -0.62
C THR A 39 13.20 6.32 0.05
N ASN A 40 14.22 5.56 0.47
CA ASN A 40 15.47 6.08 1.03
C ASN A 40 16.63 6.12 0.03
N ALA A 41 16.46 5.60 -1.19
CA ALA A 41 17.45 5.72 -2.25
C ALA A 41 17.65 7.19 -2.64
N PRO A 42 18.84 7.66 -3.05
CA PRO A 42 18.99 9.02 -3.57
C PRO A 42 18.20 9.21 -4.88
N GLY A 43 17.47 10.32 -5.04
CA GLY A 43 16.74 10.58 -6.29
C GLY A 43 15.66 11.66 -6.18
N ASP A 44 14.90 11.82 -7.26
CA ASP A 44 13.70 12.65 -7.26
C ASP A 44 12.58 11.98 -6.46
N ALA A 45 11.88 12.75 -5.62
CA ALA A 45 10.85 12.23 -4.73
C ALA A 45 9.68 11.60 -5.48
N ALA A 46 9.31 12.17 -6.63
CA ALA A 46 8.22 11.60 -7.40
C ALA A 46 8.64 10.29 -8.07
N ASP A 47 9.89 10.18 -8.53
CA ASP A 47 10.42 8.92 -9.07
C ASP A 47 10.47 7.82 -7.99
N GLN A 48 10.87 8.15 -6.76
CA GLN A 48 10.85 7.22 -5.63
C GLN A 48 9.45 6.70 -5.31
N ILE A 49 8.45 7.58 -5.27
CA ILE A 49 7.06 7.19 -4.99
C ILE A 49 6.47 6.41 -6.16
N VAL A 50 6.76 6.79 -7.40
CA VAL A 50 6.37 6.01 -8.58
C VAL A 50 6.95 4.60 -8.52
N GLU A 51 8.22 4.46 -8.15
CA GLU A 51 8.88 3.16 -8.05
C GLU A 51 8.27 2.31 -6.93
N ALA A 52 8.03 2.89 -5.75
CA ALA A 52 7.37 2.20 -4.64
C ALA A 52 5.95 1.71 -4.99
N VAL A 53 5.16 2.56 -5.66
CA VAL A 53 3.79 2.22 -6.10
C VAL A 53 3.82 1.16 -7.19
N ALA A 54 4.71 1.28 -8.17
CA ALA A 54 4.88 0.30 -9.23
C ALA A 54 5.25 -1.07 -8.66
N TYR A 55 6.23 -1.09 -7.75
CA TYR A 55 6.67 -2.31 -7.08
C TYR A 55 5.53 -2.99 -6.33
N LEU A 56 4.73 -2.24 -5.56
CA LEU A 56 3.55 -2.78 -4.89
C LEU A 56 2.54 -3.36 -5.87
N ILE A 57 2.22 -2.67 -6.96
CA ILE A 57 1.26 -3.18 -7.96
C ILE A 57 1.78 -4.46 -8.60
N GLU A 58 3.06 -4.50 -8.99
CA GLU A 58 3.68 -5.65 -9.65
C GLU A 58 3.68 -6.89 -8.74
N HIS A 59 3.92 -6.73 -7.44
CA HIS A 59 4.10 -7.87 -6.55
C HIS A 59 2.84 -8.27 -5.78
N LEU A 60 1.93 -7.33 -5.47
CA LEU A 60 0.66 -7.67 -4.82
C LEU A 60 -0.24 -8.52 -5.72
N SER A 61 -0.13 -8.37 -7.04
CA SER A 61 -0.84 -9.23 -8.00
C SER A 61 -0.38 -10.69 -7.97
N ASP A 62 0.86 -10.95 -7.55
CA ASP A 62 1.47 -12.29 -7.52
C ASP A 62 1.38 -12.96 -6.14
N GLU A 63 0.90 -12.26 -5.12
CA GLU A 63 0.77 -12.77 -3.75
C GLU A 63 -0.34 -13.84 -3.65
N PRO A 64 -0.04 -15.13 -3.36
CA PRO A 64 -1.00 -16.21 -3.44
C PRO A 64 -2.22 -16.03 -2.52
N LEU A 65 -2.02 -15.42 -1.35
CA LEU A 65 -3.09 -15.10 -0.41
C LEU A 65 -4.04 -14.05 -1.00
N LEU A 66 -3.49 -13.04 -1.67
CA LEU A 66 -4.27 -11.98 -2.31
C LEU A 66 -5.01 -12.51 -3.54
N ALA A 67 -4.35 -13.29 -4.39
CA ALA A 67 -4.98 -13.95 -5.54
C ALA A 67 -6.20 -14.80 -5.11
N THR A 68 -6.05 -15.60 -4.05
CA THR A 68 -7.15 -16.41 -3.50
C THR A 68 -8.32 -15.55 -2.96
N LEU A 69 -8.03 -14.41 -2.33
CA LEU A 69 -9.05 -13.52 -1.81
C LEU A 69 -9.78 -12.76 -2.93
N LEU A 70 -9.07 -12.37 -3.99
CA LEU A 70 -9.61 -11.64 -5.14
C LEU A 70 -10.59 -12.49 -5.97
N GLU A 71 -10.41 -13.81 -6.02
CA GLU A 71 -11.30 -14.74 -6.76
C GLU A 71 -12.63 -15.06 -6.02
N THR A 72 -12.85 -14.52 -4.82
CA THR A 72 -14.00 -14.86 -3.96
C THR A 72 -14.84 -13.64 -3.57
N ASP A 73 -16.03 -13.85 -2.99
CA ASP A 73 -16.84 -12.79 -2.33
C ASP A 73 -16.08 -12.03 -1.20
N ARG A 74 -14.87 -12.50 -0.84
CA ARG A 74 -13.97 -11.86 0.14
C ARG A 74 -13.12 -10.74 -0.44
N MET A 75 -13.14 -10.55 -1.76
CA MET A 75 -12.53 -9.41 -2.46
C MET A 75 -12.94 -8.08 -1.82
N ARG A 76 -14.22 -7.91 -1.44
CA ARG A 76 -14.73 -6.69 -0.80
C ARG A 76 -14.13 -6.42 0.58
N VAL A 77 -13.74 -7.45 1.32
CA VAL A 77 -13.14 -7.30 2.66
C VAL A 77 -11.69 -6.85 2.49
N MET A 78 -10.93 -7.58 1.68
CA MET A 78 -9.53 -7.26 1.37
C MET A 78 -9.39 -5.86 0.75
N SER A 79 -10.25 -5.53 -0.22
CA SER A 79 -10.24 -4.21 -0.86
C SER A 79 -10.47 -3.07 0.13
N ARG A 80 -11.33 -3.28 1.14
CA ARG A 80 -11.56 -2.26 2.17
C ARG A 80 -10.35 -2.09 3.06
N GLN A 81 -9.67 -3.17 3.43
CA GLN A 81 -8.50 -3.11 4.34
C GLN A 81 -7.36 -2.26 3.78
N MET A 82 -7.10 -2.31 2.48
CA MET A 82 -6.03 -1.54 1.83
C MET A 82 -6.13 -0.03 2.04
N VAL A 83 -7.31 0.49 2.39
CA VAL A 83 -7.58 1.93 2.61
C VAL A 83 -8.20 2.21 3.97
N MET A 84 -8.08 1.28 4.93
CA MET A 84 -8.53 1.53 6.30
C MET A 84 -7.58 2.47 7.06
N PRO A 85 -8.06 3.17 8.10
CA PRO A 85 -7.24 4.08 8.89
C PRO A 85 -5.91 3.48 9.36
N ALA A 86 -5.89 2.20 9.74
CA ALA A 86 -4.66 1.51 10.13
C ALA A 86 -3.64 1.37 9.00
N ALA A 87 -4.09 1.10 7.77
CA ALA A 87 -3.25 1.02 6.59
C ALA A 87 -2.69 2.40 6.21
N ILE A 88 -3.52 3.45 6.32
CA ILE A 88 -3.11 4.85 6.12
C ILE A 88 -2.06 5.24 7.16
N SER A 89 -2.32 5.06 8.46
CA SER A 89 -1.37 5.42 9.51
C SER A 89 -0.04 4.69 9.38
N ARG A 90 -0.04 3.41 9.03
CA ARG A 90 1.20 2.64 8.80
C ARG A 90 1.97 3.17 7.60
N SER A 91 1.28 3.40 6.48
CA SER A 91 1.90 3.87 5.24
C SER A 91 2.44 5.29 5.40
N ARG A 92 1.73 6.15 6.15
CA ARG A 92 2.19 7.47 6.56
C ARG A 92 3.49 7.39 7.35
N LEU A 93 3.53 6.58 8.41
CA LEU A 93 4.74 6.42 9.22
C LEU A 93 5.93 5.93 8.37
N MET A 94 5.69 5.03 7.42
CA MET A 94 6.72 4.57 6.50
C MET A 94 7.26 5.71 5.62
N LEU A 95 6.38 6.52 5.03
CA LEU A 95 6.80 7.66 4.22
C LEU A 95 7.50 8.74 5.05
N GLU A 96 7.00 9.07 6.24
CA GLU A 96 7.63 10.03 7.16
C GLU A 96 9.05 9.63 7.57
N ASN A 97 9.36 8.32 7.59
CA ASN A 97 10.71 7.79 7.85
C ASN A 97 11.62 7.75 6.60
N SER A 98 11.12 8.15 5.44
CA SER A 98 11.95 8.25 4.23
C SER A 98 12.84 9.50 4.25
N ARG A 99 13.80 9.58 3.32
CA ARG A 99 14.67 10.76 3.14
C ARG A 99 14.00 11.92 2.41
N ILE A 100 12.73 11.80 2.03
CA ILE A 100 11.99 12.86 1.33
C ILE A 100 11.65 13.95 2.34
N ASP A 101 12.03 15.19 2.03
CA ASP A 101 11.52 16.35 2.77
C ASP A 101 10.07 16.62 2.36
N TRP A 102 9.14 15.98 3.08
CA TRP A 102 7.70 16.12 2.91
C TRP A 102 7.20 17.52 3.27
N SER A 103 7.80 18.10 4.31
CA SER A 103 7.43 19.44 4.80
C SER A 103 7.75 20.51 3.75
N ALA A 104 8.94 20.45 3.12
CA ALA A 104 9.31 21.36 2.03
C ALA A 104 8.46 21.19 0.76
N ARG A 105 7.71 20.08 0.67
CA ARG A 105 6.75 19.83 -0.41
C ARG A 105 5.31 20.19 -0.05
N GLY A 106 5.06 20.65 1.19
CA GLY A 106 3.73 21.02 1.67
C GLY A 106 2.87 19.84 2.12
N PHE A 107 3.48 18.67 2.35
CA PHE A 107 2.79 17.50 2.90
C PHE A 107 3.01 17.44 4.41
N THR A 108 2.06 18.01 5.16
CA THR A 108 2.02 17.97 6.62
C THR A 108 0.64 17.56 7.10
N ASP A 109 0.57 16.90 8.25
CA ASP A 109 -0.69 16.54 8.93
C ASP A 109 -1.71 15.86 8.00
N GLU A 110 -2.90 16.46 7.86
CA GLU A 110 -4.02 15.94 7.05
C GLU A 110 -3.63 15.80 5.58
N ARG A 111 -2.80 16.70 5.05
CA ARG A 111 -2.35 16.62 3.65
C ARG A 111 -1.43 15.41 3.41
N MET A 112 -0.74 14.94 4.44
CA MET A 112 0.02 13.70 4.38
C MET A 112 -0.91 12.48 4.37
N ASP A 113 -1.97 12.50 5.19
CA ASP A 113 -2.99 11.44 5.18
C ASP A 113 -3.70 11.36 3.82
N ASP A 114 -4.06 12.50 3.23
CA ASP A 114 -4.68 12.59 1.90
C ASP A 114 -3.78 12.01 0.80
N LEU A 115 -2.48 12.32 0.82
CA LEU A 115 -1.51 11.77 -0.12
C LEU A 115 -1.45 10.24 0.01
N VAL A 116 -1.34 9.74 1.24
CA VAL A 116 -1.26 8.31 1.51
C VAL A 116 -2.52 7.60 1.05
N GLU A 117 -3.70 8.13 1.38
CA GLU A 117 -4.97 7.58 0.94
C GLU A 117 -5.06 7.53 -0.59
N PHE A 118 -4.66 8.61 -1.27
CA PHE A 118 -4.63 8.68 -2.73
C PHE A 118 -3.76 7.57 -3.34
N LEU A 119 -2.55 7.39 -2.83
CA LEU A 119 -1.62 6.35 -3.32
C LEU A 119 -2.19 4.94 -3.07
N LEU A 120 -2.72 4.67 -1.87
CA LEU A 120 -3.32 3.38 -1.53
C LEU A 120 -4.54 3.05 -2.39
N ARG A 121 -5.41 4.02 -2.66
CA ARG A 121 -6.56 3.85 -3.58
C ARG A 121 -6.11 3.55 -5.00
N MET A 122 -5.03 4.17 -5.46
CA MET A 122 -4.46 3.91 -6.78
C MET A 122 -3.93 2.47 -6.88
N ILE A 123 -3.14 2.03 -5.90
CA ILE A 123 -2.61 0.65 -5.83
C ILE A 123 -3.78 -0.34 -5.80
N GLN A 124 -4.72 -0.14 -4.88
CA GLN A 124 -5.90 -0.99 -4.74
C GLN A 124 -6.65 -1.13 -6.07
N SER A 125 -6.95 -0.01 -6.74
CA SER A 125 -7.67 0.00 -8.01
C SER A 125 -6.95 -0.81 -9.09
N MET A 126 -5.63 -0.62 -9.22
CA MET A 126 -4.84 -1.31 -10.24
C MET A 126 -4.64 -2.79 -9.95
N VAL A 127 -4.57 -3.19 -8.68
CA VAL A 127 -4.49 -4.61 -8.28
C VAL A 127 -5.83 -5.31 -8.51
N ILE A 128 -6.95 -4.65 -8.20
CA ILE A 128 -8.30 -5.20 -8.34
C ILE A 128 -8.76 -5.24 -9.80
N ALA A 129 -8.42 -4.20 -10.56
CA ALA A 129 -8.82 -4.02 -11.95
C ALA A 129 -7.59 -3.68 -12.80
N PRO A 130 -6.71 -4.68 -13.05
CA PRO A 130 -5.52 -4.47 -13.87
C PRO A 130 -5.90 -4.11 -15.31
N SER A 131 -4.99 -3.46 -16.02
CA SER A 131 -5.20 -3.16 -17.44
C SER A 131 -5.23 -4.43 -18.29
N ASP A 132 -6.08 -4.42 -19.31
CA ASP A 132 -6.12 -5.43 -20.35
C ASP A 132 -5.87 -4.76 -21.73
N PRO A 133 -4.72 -5.04 -22.39
CA PRO A 133 -3.64 -5.93 -21.96
C PRO A 133 -2.82 -5.37 -20.78
N PRO A 134 -2.10 -6.22 -20.03
CA PRO A 134 -1.18 -5.78 -18.98
C PRO A 134 -0.13 -4.80 -19.49
N ARG A 135 0.14 -3.75 -18.71
CA ARG A 135 1.23 -2.81 -19.02
C ARG A 135 2.58 -3.49 -18.83
N SER A 136 3.58 -3.07 -19.61
CA SER A 136 4.97 -3.40 -19.32
C SER A 136 5.45 -2.67 -18.05
N PRO A 137 6.49 -3.16 -17.35
CA PRO A 137 7.03 -2.50 -16.16
C PRO A 137 7.42 -1.02 -16.39
N ALA A 138 8.04 -0.73 -17.54
CA ALA A 138 8.38 0.65 -17.91
C ALA A 138 7.14 1.49 -18.22
N GLY A 139 6.13 0.89 -18.88
CA GLY A 139 4.86 1.55 -19.18
C GLY A 139 4.06 1.89 -17.91
N LEU A 140 4.10 1.03 -16.89
CA LEU A 140 3.47 1.29 -15.60
C LEU A 140 4.11 2.50 -14.90
N ARG A 141 5.44 2.54 -14.80
CA ARG A 141 6.18 3.67 -14.21
C ARG A 141 5.88 4.98 -14.94
N ALA A 142 5.92 4.97 -16.27
CA ALA A 142 5.58 6.13 -17.08
C ALA A 142 4.13 6.60 -16.84
N TYR A 143 3.18 5.67 -16.76
CA TYR A 143 1.77 5.99 -16.46
C TYR A 143 1.60 6.60 -15.07
N LEU A 144 2.18 5.97 -14.04
CA LEU A 144 2.12 6.45 -12.66
C LEU A 144 2.76 7.84 -12.53
N ARG A 145 3.86 8.09 -13.23
CA ARG A 145 4.56 9.38 -13.22
C ARG A 145 3.68 10.54 -13.69
N LEU A 146 2.78 10.32 -14.65
CA LEU A 146 1.85 11.34 -15.13
C LEU A 146 0.88 11.82 -14.04
N TRP A 147 0.51 10.93 -13.11
CA TRP A 147 -0.47 11.21 -12.07
C TRP A 147 0.17 11.61 -10.74
N ILE A 148 1.26 10.95 -10.37
CA ILE A 148 1.99 11.20 -9.12
C ILE A 148 2.89 12.43 -9.25
N GLY A 149 3.52 12.62 -10.41
CA GLY A 149 4.49 13.68 -10.64
C GLY A 149 3.99 15.08 -10.28
N PRO A 150 2.82 15.52 -10.79
CA PRO A 150 2.29 16.84 -10.49
C PRO A 150 1.97 17.06 -9.00
N VAL A 151 1.53 16.00 -8.30
CA VAL A 151 1.21 16.05 -6.86
C VAL A 151 2.48 16.28 -6.04
N MET A 152 3.61 15.74 -6.49
CA MET A 152 4.89 15.77 -5.79
C MET A 152 5.74 17.03 -6.03
N VAL A 153 5.30 17.93 -6.93
CA VAL A 153 5.96 19.23 -7.13
C VAL A 153 5.78 20.05 -5.86
N ALA A 154 6.85 20.69 -5.39
CA ALA A 154 6.78 21.54 -4.21
C ALA A 154 5.70 22.61 -4.40
N ASN A 155 4.78 22.71 -3.44
CA ASN A 155 3.82 23.80 -3.39
C ASN A 155 4.61 25.09 -3.10
N THR A 156 5.04 25.80 -4.16
CA THR A 156 5.61 27.15 -4.03
C THR A 156 4.55 28.22 -3.80
N ASP A 157 3.29 27.81 -3.71
CA ASP A 157 2.17 28.71 -3.51
C ASP A 157 1.98 28.97 -2.01
N ASP A 158 2.83 29.86 -1.52
CA ASP A 158 2.45 30.83 -0.51
C ASP A 158 1.38 31.73 -1.15
N VAL A 159 0.11 31.48 -0.85
CA VAL A 159 -0.98 32.39 -1.21
C VAL A 159 -1.47 33.05 0.08
N SER A 160 -0.86 34.21 0.31
CA SER A 160 -1.42 35.49 0.77
C SER A 160 -2.78 35.47 1.48
#